data_AF-A0A842NV11-F1
#
_entry.id   AF-A0A842NV11-F1
#
_cell.length_a   1.000
_cell.length_b   1.000
_cell.length_c   1.000
_cell.angle_alpha   90.00
_cell.angle_beta   90.00
_cell.angle_gamma   90.00
#
_symmetry.space_group_name_H-M   'P 1'
#
loop_
_entity.id
_entity.type
_entity.pdbx_description
1 polymer ?
#
loop_
_entity_poly.entity_id
_entity_poly.type
_entity_poly.pdbx_seq_one_letter_code
_entity_poly.pdbx_strand_id
1 'polypeptide(L)'
;MVYCTAADVRLIVSTSLTDTEISGIIEMSDAEIDRRIGVQSASDKLVKKLSMLLAAHAIKTRQPESQAVGEWKEAHNPLEVWEREMERIYRLHGGVSVEASEYRHIDEDTRYPGEALDASE
;
A
#
# COMPACT_ATOMS: atom_id res chain seq x y z
N MET A 1 3.86 18.56 -1.85
CA MET A 1 4.64 18.75 -3.11
C MET A 1 3.84 18.16 -4.27
N VAL A 2 4.16 18.42 -5.55
CA VAL A 2 3.48 17.74 -6.67
C VAL A 2 4.39 16.64 -7.23
N TYR A 3 3.94 15.39 -7.20
CA TYR A 3 4.74 14.22 -7.58
C TYR A 3 4.41 13.64 -8.97
N CYS A 4 3.21 13.89 -9.49
CA CYS A 4 2.83 13.49 -10.84
C CYS A 4 1.93 14.52 -11.52
N THR A 5 1.65 14.32 -12.81
CA THR A 5 0.76 15.16 -13.62
C THR A 5 -0.52 14.43 -14.02
N ALA A 6 -1.53 15.18 -14.46
CA ALA A 6 -2.75 14.56 -14.99
C ALA A 6 -2.47 13.62 -16.18
N ALA A 7 -1.51 13.97 -17.03
CA ALA A 7 -1.08 13.12 -18.13
C ALA A 7 -0.49 11.78 -17.64
N ASP A 8 0.26 11.79 -16.54
CA ASP A 8 0.79 10.58 -15.93
C ASP A 8 -0.34 9.66 -15.42
N VAL A 9 -1.36 10.24 -14.74
CA VAL A 9 -2.51 9.47 -14.23
C VAL A 9 -3.31 8.81 -15.36
N ARG A 10 -3.43 9.48 -16.51
CA ARG A 10 -4.09 8.95 -17.71
C ARG A 10 -3.38 7.74 -18.33
N LEU A 11 -2.14 7.44 -17.93
CA LEU A 11 -1.46 6.20 -18.31
C LEU A 11 -1.97 4.98 -17.52
N ILE A 12 -2.67 5.20 -16.41
CA ILE A 12 -3.18 4.15 -15.51
C ILE A 12 -4.70 4.04 -15.61
N VAL A 13 -5.41 5.17 -15.71
CA VAL A 13 -6.88 5.19 -15.77
C VAL A 13 -7.40 6.08 -16.90
N SER A 14 -8.31 5.53 -17.71
CA SER A 14 -9.10 6.28 -18.68
C SER A 14 -10.36 6.82 -18.01
N THR A 15 -10.50 8.14 -17.99
CA THR A 15 -11.59 8.88 -17.33
C THR A 15 -12.00 10.09 -18.17
N SER A 16 -13.26 10.51 -18.02
CA SER A 16 -13.82 11.74 -18.59
C SER A 16 -13.47 13.01 -17.81
N LEU A 17 -12.83 12.88 -16.63
CA LEU A 17 -12.40 14.03 -15.83
C LEU A 17 -11.44 14.92 -16.60
N THR A 18 -11.54 16.22 -16.35
CA THR A 18 -10.63 17.24 -16.88
C THR A 18 -9.29 17.22 -16.16
N ASP A 19 -8.25 17.79 -16.76
CA ASP A 19 -6.93 17.86 -16.15
C ASP A 19 -6.92 18.69 -14.85
N THR A 20 -7.82 19.68 -14.71
CA THR A 20 -8.01 20.44 -13.47
C THR A 20 -8.58 19.57 -12.36
N GLU A 21 -9.59 18.75 -12.66
CA GLU A 21 -10.17 17.82 -11.68
C GLU A 21 -9.16 16.75 -11.25
N ILE A 22 -8.41 16.20 -12.21
CA ILE A 22 -7.34 15.24 -11.91
C ILE A 22 -6.25 15.89 -11.05
N SER A 23 -5.88 17.14 -11.34
CA SER A 23 -4.88 17.87 -10.54
C SER A 23 -5.32 18.04 -9.08
N GLY A 24 -6.60 18.35 -8.83
CA GLY A 24 -7.12 18.40 -7.45
C GLY A 24 -7.09 17.05 -6.74
N ILE A 25 -7.28 15.95 -7.47
CA ILE A 25 -7.14 14.59 -6.93
C ILE A 25 -5.67 14.27 -6.60
N ILE A 26 -4.75 14.68 -7.48
CA ILE A 26 -3.31 14.54 -7.26
C ILE A 26 -2.89 15.33 -6.01
N GLU A 27 -3.33 16.57 -5.84
CA GLU A 27 -3.00 17.37 -4.66
C GLU A 27 -3.40 16.68 -3.34
N MET A 28 -4.61 16.09 -3.29
CA MET A 28 -5.04 15.32 -2.12
C MET A 28 -4.19 14.06 -1.90
N SER A 29 -3.84 13.38 -3.00
CA SER A 29 -3.02 12.15 -2.96
C SER A 29 -1.60 12.45 -2.49
N ASP A 30 -0.99 13.54 -2.98
CA ASP A 30 0.35 13.96 -2.63
C ASP A 30 0.43 14.44 -1.17
N ALA A 31 -0.62 15.12 -0.69
CA ALA A 31 -0.72 15.48 0.73
C ALA A 31 -0.85 14.24 1.64
N GLU A 32 -1.45 13.16 1.14
CA GLU A 32 -1.49 11.88 1.86
C GLU A 32 -0.12 11.20 1.91
N ILE A 33 0.61 11.19 0.80
CA ILE A 33 1.99 10.69 0.73
C ILE A 33 2.87 11.47 1.72
N ASP A 34 2.83 12.79 1.65
CA ASP A 34 3.59 13.70 2.52
C ASP A 34 3.30 13.42 4.00
N ARG A 35 2.05 13.10 4.34
CA ARG A 35 1.65 12.75 5.71
C ARG A 35 2.19 11.38 6.15
N ARG A 36 2.20 10.39 5.27
CA ARG A 36 2.53 8.99 5.62
C ARG A 36 4.03 8.73 5.65
N ILE A 37 4.79 9.28 4.69
CA ILE A 37 6.22 8.99 4.53
C ILE A 37 7.10 10.25 4.54
N GLY A 38 6.52 11.43 4.80
CA GLY A 38 7.22 12.71 4.76
C GLY A 38 7.37 13.24 3.34
N VAL A 39 7.77 14.51 3.22
CA VAL A 39 8.01 15.16 1.92
C VAL A 39 9.18 14.47 1.22
N GLN A 40 8.95 14.05 -0.02
CA GLN A 40 9.91 13.33 -0.85
C GLN A 40 10.43 14.20 -2.00
N SER A 41 11.36 13.65 -2.78
CA SER A 41 11.83 14.28 -4.02
C SER A 41 10.86 14.04 -5.17
N ALA A 42 10.54 15.09 -5.94
CA ALA A 42 9.76 14.97 -7.19
C ALA A 42 10.44 14.10 -8.27
N SER A 43 11.74 13.84 -8.13
CA SER A 43 12.49 12.95 -9.04
C SER A 43 12.42 11.47 -8.63
N ASP A 44 11.84 11.15 -7.46
CA ASP A 44 11.70 9.78 -7.02
C ASP A 44 10.59 9.07 -7.83
N LYS A 45 11.02 8.08 -8.63
CA LYS A 45 10.14 7.33 -9.53
C LYS A 45 9.11 6.49 -8.77
N LEU A 46 9.44 5.99 -7.58
CA LEU A 46 8.52 5.21 -6.76
C LEU A 46 7.45 6.11 -6.14
N VAL A 47 7.84 7.28 -5.66
CA VAL A 47 6.90 8.29 -5.14
C VAL A 47 5.99 8.81 -6.25
N LYS A 48 6.55 9.08 -7.43
CA LYS A 48 5.75 9.42 -8.62
C LYS A 48 4.74 8.32 -8.94
N LYS A 49 5.16 7.06 -8.97
CA LYS A 49 4.27 5.92 -9.22
C LYS A 49 3.18 5.81 -8.14
N LEU A 50 3.52 6.02 -6.87
CA LEU A 50 2.59 6.00 -5.75
C LEU A 50 1.51 7.09 -5.89
N SER A 51 1.92 8.32 -6.22
CA SER A 51 1.01 9.43 -6.49
C SER A 51 0.05 9.11 -7.65
N MET A 52 0.57 8.57 -8.75
CA MET A 52 -0.25 8.15 -9.89
C MET A 52 -1.28 7.07 -9.49
N LEU A 53 -0.87 6.06 -8.70
CA LEU A 53 -1.74 4.97 -8.27
C LEU A 53 -2.84 5.44 -7.30
N LEU A 54 -2.51 6.29 -6.33
CA LEU A 54 -3.50 6.87 -5.41
C LEU A 54 -4.53 7.71 -6.17
N ALA A 55 -4.08 8.54 -7.10
CA ALA A 55 -4.97 9.34 -7.92
C ALA A 55 -5.87 8.47 -8.80
N ALA A 56 -5.30 7.44 -9.46
CA ALA A 56 -6.06 6.50 -10.28
C ALA A 56 -7.09 5.69 -9.46
N HIS A 57 -6.70 5.24 -8.27
CA HIS A 57 -7.60 4.53 -7.32
C HIS A 57 -8.76 5.43 -6.89
N ALA A 58 -8.47 6.68 -6.51
CA ALA A 58 -9.49 7.66 -6.14
C ALA A 58 -10.46 7.94 -7.30
N ILE A 59 -9.96 8.08 -8.53
CA ILE A 59 -10.80 8.25 -9.73
C ILE A 59 -11.69 7.03 -9.94
N LYS A 60 -11.12 5.82 -9.93
CA LYS A 60 -11.85 4.57 -10.17
C LYS A 60 -12.92 4.28 -9.11
N THR A 61 -12.64 4.66 -7.86
CA THR A 61 -13.59 4.55 -6.75
C THR A 61 -14.75 5.55 -6.89
N ARG A 62 -14.48 6.77 -7.39
CA ARG A 62 -15.50 7.81 -7.59
C ARG A 62 -16.30 7.66 -8.90
N GLN A 63 -15.67 7.09 -9.92
CA GLN A 63 -16.21 6.85 -11.27
C GLN A 63 -16.02 5.39 -11.65
N PRO A 64 -16.91 4.48 -11.21
CA PRO A 64 -16.80 3.05 -11.48
C PRO A 64 -16.70 2.70 -12.99
N GLU A 65 -17.25 3.56 -13.85
CA GLU A 65 -17.23 3.47 -15.31
C GLU A 65 -15.87 3.76 -15.96
N SER A 66 -14.96 4.41 -15.23
CA SER A 66 -13.58 4.62 -15.70
C SER A 66 -12.88 3.28 -15.96
N GLN A 67 -11.92 3.23 -16.88
CA GLN A 67 -11.25 1.97 -17.25
C GLN A 67 -9.79 1.97 -16.86
N ALA A 68 -9.30 0.88 -16.28
CA ALA A 68 -7.86 0.69 -16.13
C ALA A 68 -7.21 0.53 -17.52
N VAL A 69 -6.08 1.20 -17.73
CA VAL A 69 -5.36 1.23 -19.02
C VAL A 69 -3.88 0.90 -18.83
N GLY A 70 -3.19 0.69 -19.94
CA GLY A 70 -1.77 0.34 -19.95
C GLY A 70 -1.51 -1.06 -19.39
N GLU A 71 -0.48 -1.18 -18.55
CA GLU A 71 -0.08 -2.44 -17.89
C GLU A 71 -1.16 -3.04 -16.97
N TRP A 72 -2.19 -2.25 -16.64
CA TRP A 72 -3.25 -2.63 -15.70
C TRP A 72 -4.56 -3.07 -16.39
N LYS A 73 -4.62 -3.03 -17.72
CA LYS A 73 -5.84 -3.31 -18.50
C LYS A 73 -6.34 -4.75 -18.35
N GLU A 74 -5.44 -5.71 -18.14
CA GLU A 74 -5.75 -7.15 -18.05
C GLU A 74 -6.00 -7.62 -16.61
N ALA A 75 -5.94 -6.73 -15.62
CA ALA A 75 -6.21 -7.08 -14.23
C ALA A 75 -7.71 -7.35 -14.05
N HIS A 76 -8.05 -8.55 -13.54
CA HIS A 76 -9.43 -8.90 -13.20
C HIS A 76 -10.02 -7.95 -12.13
N ASN A 77 -9.17 -7.46 -11.22
CA ASN A 77 -9.51 -6.45 -10.22
C ASN A 77 -8.39 -5.40 -10.15
N PRO A 78 -8.48 -4.29 -10.91
CA PRO A 78 -7.41 -3.30 -10.96
C PRO A 78 -7.20 -2.58 -9.62
N LEU A 79 -8.26 -2.39 -8.81
CA LEU A 79 -8.16 -1.73 -7.50
C LEU A 79 -7.27 -2.52 -6.55
N GLU A 80 -7.51 -3.82 -6.43
CA GLU A 80 -6.73 -4.71 -5.55
C GLU A 80 -5.26 -4.80 -6.00
N VAL A 81 -5.02 -4.83 -7.31
CA VAL A 81 -3.66 -4.83 -7.84
C VAL A 81 -2.94 -3.51 -7.52
N TRP A 82 -3.61 -2.37 -7.67
CA TRP A 82 -3.06 -1.07 -7.31
C TRP A 82 -2.79 -0.96 -5.81
N GLU A 83 -3.72 -1.42 -4.96
CA GLU A 83 -3.55 -1.43 -3.50
C GLU A 83 -2.32 -2.20 -3.06
N ARG A 84 -2.12 -3.41 -3.59
CA ARG A 84 -0.92 -4.22 -3.28
C ARG A 84 0.38 -3.53 -3.69
N GLU A 85 0.39 -2.86 -4.84
CA GLU A 85 1.58 -2.12 -5.29
C GLU A 85 1.81 -0.85 -4.46
N MET A 86 0.75 -0.13 -4.07
CA MET A 86 0.84 1.00 -3.14
C MET A 86 1.44 0.56 -1.80
N GLU A 87 0.95 -0.53 -1.20
CA GLU A 87 1.49 -1.10 0.04
C GLU A 87 2.95 -1.53 -0.08
N ARG A 88 3.33 -2.10 -1.24
CA ARG A 88 4.72 -2.45 -1.52
C ARG A 88 5.60 -1.20 -1.51
N ILE A 89 5.19 -0.11 -2.17
CA ILE A 89 5.94 1.14 -2.19
C ILE A 89 6.02 1.74 -0.78
N TYR A 90 4.91 1.78 -0.04
CA TYR A 90 4.92 2.26 1.35
C TYR A 90 5.90 1.49 2.25
N ARG A 91 5.97 0.15 2.12
CA ARG A 91 6.93 -0.66 2.88
C ARG A 91 8.39 -0.35 2.56
N LEU A 92 8.68 0.02 1.32
CA LEU A 92 10.04 0.41 0.91
C LEU A 92 10.45 1.76 1.53
N HIS A 93 9.51 2.70 1.69
CA HIS A 93 9.76 4.01 2.28
C HIS A 93 9.65 4.03 3.81
N GLY A 94 8.82 3.16 4.41
CA GLY A 94 8.56 3.14 5.85
C GLY A 94 9.73 2.62 6.70
N GLY A 95 10.79 2.11 6.06
CA GLY A 95 11.77 1.28 6.75
C GLY A 95 11.08 0.00 7.20
N VAL A 96 11.72 -1.13 6.95
CA VAL A 96 11.36 -2.36 7.64
C VAL A 96 11.76 -2.15 9.10
N SER A 97 10.91 -1.52 9.91
CA SER A 97 10.83 -1.88 11.32
C SER A 97 10.01 -3.16 11.36
N VAL A 98 10.64 -4.25 10.92
CA VAL A 98 10.38 -5.53 11.56
C VAL A 98 10.90 -5.30 12.96
N GLU A 99 10.04 -4.79 13.85
CA GLU A 99 10.09 -5.32 15.20
C GLU A 99 10.03 -6.82 14.98
N ALA A 100 11.15 -7.48 15.26
CA ALA A 100 11.18 -8.93 15.34
C ALA A 100 10.04 -9.24 16.30
N SER A 101 8.90 -9.69 15.76
CA SER A 101 7.81 -10.24 16.55
C SER A 101 8.50 -11.13 17.53
N GLU A 102 8.41 -10.77 18.82
CA GLU A 102 9.02 -11.52 19.89
C GLU A 102 8.81 -12.98 19.53
N TYR A 103 9.91 -13.71 19.36
CA TYR A 103 9.85 -15.16 19.45
C TYR A 103 9.13 -15.37 20.77
N ARG A 104 7.83 -15.69 20.72
CA ARG A 104 7.13 -16.20 21.88
C ARG A 104 8.01 -17.35 22.30
N HIS A 105 8.75 -17.13 23.39
CA HIS A 105 9.30 -18.22 24.15
C HIS A 105 8.10 -19.13 24.34
N ILE A 106 8.12 -20.28 23.67
CA ILE A 106 7.26 -21.36 24.05
C ILE A 106 7.83 -21.69 25.43
N ASP A 107 7.21 -21.15 26.48
CA ASP A 107 7.48 -21.58 27.83
C ASP A 107 7.29 -23.09 27.82
N GLU A 108 8.42 -23.79 27.90
CA GLU A 108 8.46 -25.23 28.11
C GLU A 108 8.05 -25.50 29.56
N ASP A 109 6.81 -25.15 29.91
CA ASP A 109 6.19 -25.50 31.18
C ASP A 109 5.01 -26.43 30.90
N THR A 110 5.36 -27.64 30.48
CA THR A 110 4.58 -28.82 30.88
C THR A 110 5.54 -29.76 31.59
N ARG A 111 5.93 -29.31 32.78
CA ARG A 111 6.42 -30.17 33.85
C ARG A 111 5.38 -31.26 34.06
N TYR A 112 5.64 -32.47 33.56
CA TYR A 112 4.86 -33.65 33.95
C TYR A 112 4.89 -33.72 35.48
N PRO A 113 3.74 -33.63 36.18
CA PRO A 113 3.72 -33.88 37.61
C PRO A 113 4.04 -35.36 37.79
N GLY A 114 5.10 -35.63 38.55
CA GLY A 114 5.41 -36.98 38.99
C GLY A 114 4.25 -37.52 39.82
N GLU A 115 3.57 -38.54 39.30
CA GLU A 115 2.94 -39.54 40.16
C GLU A 115 4.07 -40.46 40.67
N ALA A 116 4.66 -40.01 41.78
CA ALA A 116 5.21 -40.95 42.75
C ALA A 116 4.01 -41.67 43.37
N LEU A 117 3.72 -42.88 42.89
CA LEU A 117 2.99 -43.86 43.69
C LEU A 117 4.00 -44.63 44.53
N ASP A 118 3.86 -44.37 45.82
CA ASP A 118 4.42 -45.01 47.00
C ASP A 118 4.78 -46.50 46.89
N ALA A 119 5.95 -46.79 47.48
CA ALA A 119 6.21 -47.84 48.47
C ALA A 119 5.82 -49.31 48.20
N SER A 120 6.88 -50.12 48.07
CA SER A 120 7.16 -51.34 48.85
C SER A 120 6.00 -52.14 49.43
N GLU A 121 5.86 -53.39 48.97
CA GLU A 121 6.17 -54.62 49.74
C GLU A 121 6.47 -55.78 48.78
#